data_AF-A0A2J8R024-F1
#
_entry.id   AF-A0A2J8R024-F1
#
_cell.length_a   1.000
_cell.length_b   1.000
_cell.length_c   1.000
_cell.angle_alpha   90.00
_cell.angle_beta   90.00
_cell.angle_gamma   90.00
#
_symmetry.space_group_name_H-M   'P 1'
#
loop_
_entity.id
_entity.type
_entity.pdbx_description
1 polymer ?
#
loop_
_entity_poly.entity_id
_entity_poly.type
_entity_poly.pdbx_seq_one_letter_code
_entity_poly.pdbx_strand_id
1 'polypeptide(L)'
;MADLERLLNEQEIEDQKVKLKYKYKARIFLEESLSFGVLGEHGRGVTEHYGINIDDIDLISANMENALASIGGFCCGRSFVIDHQRLSGQGYRFSALLPPLLAAAAIEALNIMEENPGIFAVFKEKCRQIHKALQGISGLKVVGESLSPAFHLQLEESTGSREQDVRLLQEIVDQLLRRSVCGQETVVIAASCSHFLCFPQCCYSFLLFPMWSIF
;
A
#
# COMPACT_ATOMS: atom_id res chain seq x y z
N MET A 1 -9.29 21.50 -13.23
CA MET A 1 -8.90 20.40 -12.33
C MET A 1 -7.55 19.78 -12.72
N ALA A 2 -7.17 19.75 -14.01
CA ALA A 2 -5.88 19.22 -14.47
C ALA A 2 -4.65 20.17 -14.29
N ASP A 3 -4.85 21.41 -13.85
CA ASP A 3 -3.76 22.41 -13.75
C ASP A 3 -3.15 22.52 -12.34
N LEU A 4 -3.79 21.95 -11.31
CA LEU A 4 -3.30 22.04 -9.92
C LEU A 4 -2.29 20.93 -9.56
N GLU A 5 -2.35 19.79 -10.26
CA GLU A 5 -1.46 18.63 -10.06
C GLU A 5 -0.08 18.80 -10.72
N ARG A 6 0.13 19.87 -11.49
CA ARG A 6 1.34 20.03 -12.32
C ARG A 6 2.48 20.85 -11.73
N LEU A 7 2.38 21.35 -10.49
CA LEU A 7 3.37 22.28 -9.94
C LEU A 7 3.72 22.09 -8.45
N LEU A 8 3.25 21.03 -7.80
CA LEU A 8 3.59 20.75 -6.41
C LEU A 8 4.28 19.39 -6.30
N ASN A 9 5.39 19.34 -5.56
CA ASN A 9 6.00 18.08 -5.16
C ASN A 9 5.03 17.31 -4.24
N GLU A 10 5.12 15.98 -4.18
CA GLU A 10 4.22 15.13 -3.38
C GLU A 10 4.17 15.55 -1.90
N GLN A 11 5.32 15.95 -1.36
CA GLN A 11 5.43 16.58 -0.03
C GLN A 11 4.50 17.79 0.12
N GLU A 12 4.52 18.70 -0.85
CA GLU A 12 3.73 19.93 -0.77
C GLU A 12 2.25 19.60 -0.84
N ILE A 13 1.86 18.57 -1.59
CA ILE A 13 0.47 18.10 -1.65
C ILE A 13 0.01 17.63 -0.27
N GLU A 14 0.80 16.81 0.43
CA GLU A 14 0.44 16.36 1.78
C GLU A 14 0.37 17.52 2.78
N ASP A 15 1.32 18.46 2.73
CA ASP A 15 1.29 19.67 3.56
C ASP A 15 0.05 20.52 3.27
N GLN A 16 -0.40 20.60 2.00
CA GLN A 16 -1.65 21.27 1.66
C GLN A 16 -2.87 20.59 2.27
N LYS A 17 -2.92 19.25 2.36
CA LYS A 17 -4.03 18.55 3.01
C LYS A 17 -4.14 18.93 4.49
N VAL A 18 -3.02 19.03 5.18
CA VAL A 18 -2.98 19.51 6.58
C VAL A 18 -3.48 20.95 6.68
N LYS A 19 -3.08 21.85 5.77
CA LYS A 19 -3.60 23.23 5.75
C LYS A 19 -5.13 23.26 5.53
N LEU A 20 -5.64 22.42 4.63
CA LEU A 20 -7.08 22.31 4.35
C LEU A 20 -7.85 21.78 5.58
N LYS A 21 -7.30 20.81 6.32
CA LYS A 21 -7.85 20.33 7.58
C LYS A 21 -8.15 21.49 8.53
N TYR A 22 -7.16 22.34 8.79
CA TYR A 22 -7.33 23.49 9.68
C TYR A 22 -8.29 24.55 9.13
N LYS A 23 -8.18 24.86 7.83
CA LYS A 23 -9.03 25.86 7.17
C LYS A 23 -10.52 25.48 7.19
N TYR A 24 -10.82 24.22 6.92
CA TYR A 24 -12.20 23.72 6.79
C TYR A 24 -12.70 22.98 8.04
N LYS A 25 -11.89 22.90 9.10
CA LYS A 25 -12.19 22.16 10.34
C LYS A 25 -12.57 20.71 10.07
N ALA A 26 -11.90 20.10 9.09
CA ALA A 26 -12.09 18.69 8.74
C ALA A 26 -11.26 17.80 9.66
N ARG A 27 -11.50 16.49 9.59
CA ARG A 27 -10.62 15.47 10.17
C ARG A 27 -9.92 14.71 9.06
N ILE A 28 -8.68 14.32 9.29
CA ILE A 28 -7.89 13.48 8.37
C ILE A 28 -7.85 12.07 8.92
N PHE A 29 -8.40 11.13 8.15
CA PHE A 29 -8.29 9.70 8.40
C PHE A 29 -7.32 9.16 7.35
N LEU A 30 -6.25 8.51 7.82
CA LEU A 30 -5.17 8.03 6.98
C LEU A 30 -5.16 6.50 7.00
N GLU A 31 -5.13 5.91 5.81
CA GLU A 31 -5.03 4.47 5.61
C GLU A 31 -3.58 4.14 5.23
N GLU A 32 -2.90 3.28 6.00
CA GLU A 32 -1.46 3.01 5.89
C GLU A 32 -1.16 1.54 5.52
N SER A 33 -2.13 0.78 5.00
CA SER A 33 -1.95 -0.66 4.73
C SER A 33 -0.79 -1.00 3.80
N LEU A 34 -0.42 -0.10 2.88
CA LEU A 34 0.69 -0.29 1.92
C LEU A 34 1.95 0.49 2.27
N SER A 35 1.94 1.23 3.38
CA SER A 35 3.02 2.15 3.73
C SER A 35 3.57 1.87 5.12
N PHE A 36 2.74 1.40 6.05
CA PHE A 36 3.18 0.86 7.33
C PHE A 36 4.10 -0.35 7.10
N GLY A 37 5.23 -0.36 7.81
CA GLY A 37 6.31 -1.34 7.67
C GLY A 37 7.09 -1.26 6.36
N VAL A 38 6.90 -0.20 5.57
CA VAL A 38 7.52 -0.04 4.24
C VAL A 38 8.16 1.34 4.07
N LEU A 39 7.39 2.40 4.30
CA LEU A 39 7.80 3.79 4.08
C LEU A 39 8.32 4.43 5.37
N GLY A 40 9.21 5.41 5.18
CA GLY A 40 9.94 6.07 6.26
C GLY A 40 11.31 5.45 6.53
N GLU A 41 12.02 5.99 7.53
CA GLU A 41 13.29 5.43 7.98
C GLU A 41 13.09 4.23 8.89
N HIS A 42 12.02 4.22 9.68
CA HIS A 42 11.69 3.17 10.65
C HIS A 42 10.41 2.41 10.27
N GLY A 43 9.93 2.55 9.03
CA GLY A 43 8.74 1.85 8.56
C GLY A 43 7.44 2.37 9.18
N ARG A 44 7.38 3.61 9.68
CA ARG A 44 6.17 4.13 10.34
C ARG A 44 5.09 4.59 9.36
N GLY A 45 5.40 4.64 8.07
CA GLY A 45 4.43 4.96 7.02
C GLY A 45 4.66 6.30 6.33
N VAL A 46 3.61 6.79 5.67
CA VAL A 46 3.62 8.00 4.84
C VAL A 46 3.93 9.24 5.68
N THR A 47 3.41 9.30 6.91
CA THR A 47 3.66 10.43 7.82
C THR A 47 5.14 10.60 8.13
N GLU A 48 5.85 9.51 8.43
CA GLU A 48 7.31 9.54 8.63
C GLU A 48 8.05 9.87 7.33
N HIS A 49 7.61 9.30 6.20
CA HIS A 49 8.26 9.52 4.91
C HIS A 49 8.27 10.98 4.48
N TYR A 50 7.16 11.70 4.71
CA TYR A 50 7.00 13.12 4.37
C TYR A 50 7.24 14.04 5.57
N GLY A 51 7.67 13.54 6.73
CA GLY A 51 7.91 14.37 7.91
C GLY A 51 6.67 15.12 8.42
N ILE A 52 5.47 14.58 8.16
CA ILE A 52 4.20 15.15 8.62
C ILE A 52 4.07 14.84 10.11
N ASN A 53 3.69 15.83 10.91
CA ASN A 53 3.44 15.59 12.32
C ASN A 53 2.24 14.64 12.49
N ILE A 54 2.43 13.55 13.22
CA ILE A 54 1.38 12.57 13.52
C ILE A 54 0.17 13.21 14.23
N ASP A 55 0.37 14.29 14.98
CA ASP A 55 -0.72 15.02 15.66
C ASP A 55 -1.70 15.71 14.68
N ASP A 56 -1.27 15.93 13.44
CA ASP A 56 -2.10 16.46 12.35
C ASP A 56 -3.01 15.39 11.73
N ILE A 57 -2.83 14.11 12.08
CA ILE A 57 -3.67 13.00 11.64
C ILE A 57 -4.60 12.58 12.78
N ASP A 58 -5.91 12.55 12.53
CA ASP A 58 -6.89 12.30 13.59
C ASP A 58 -7.09 10.80 13.87
N LEU A 59 -6.92 9.97 12.84
CA LEU A 59 -7.02 8.52 12.90
C LEU A 59 -6.14 7.92 11.80
N ILE A 60 -5.27 7.00 12.17
CA ILE A 60 -4.54 6.12 11.27
C ILE A 60 -5.17 4.74 11.36
N SER A 61 -5.34 4.07 10.23
CA SER A 61 -5.75 2.67 10.16
C SER A 61 -4.86 1.91 9.20
N ALA A 62 -4.57 0.65 9.49
CA ALA A 62 -3.87 -0.24 8.56
C ALA A 62 -4.31 -1.68 8.78
N ASN A 63 -4.23 -2.49 7.72
CA ASN A 63 -4.31 -3.94 7.83
C ASN A 63 -2.99 -4.53 8.36
N MET A 64 -3.05 -5.75 8.89
CA MET A 64 -1.88 -6.50 9.36
C MET A 64 -1.44 -7.60 8.39
N GLU A 65 -2.08 -7.69 7.22
CA GLU A 65 -1.87 -8.74 6.22
C GLU A 65 -0.57 -8.56 5.46
N ASN A 66 -0.18 -7.31 5.25
CA ASN A 66 1.02 -6.97 4.50
C ASN A 66 2.26 -7.05 5.40
N ALA A 67 2.67 -5.93 5.99
CA ALA A 67 3.96 -5.84 6.66
C ALA A 67 4.09 -6.74 7.91
N LEU A 68 2.97 -7.08 8.56
CA LEU A 68 2.98 -7.90 9.78
C LEU A 68 2.72 -9.39 9.53
N ALA A 69 2.47 -9.81 8.29
CA ALA A 69 2.20 -11.20 7.91
C ALA A 69 1.18 -11.90 8.82
N SER A 70 0.18 -11.17 9.30
CA SER A 70 -0.90 -11.64 10.17
C SER A 70 -2.25 -11.35 9.54
N ILE A 71 -3.35 -11.33 10.29
CA ILE A 71 -4.68 -11.00 9.77
C ILE A 71 -5.37 -10.00 10.68
N GLY A 72 -6.23 -9.16 10.09
CA GLY A 72 -6.97 -8.13 10.78
C GLY A 72 -6.40 -6.74 10.52
N GLY A 73 -6.72 -5.79 11.40
CA GLY A 73 -6.24 -4.43 11.28
C GLY A 73 -6.18 -3.72 12.62
N PHE A 74 -5.50 -2.59 12.64
CA PHE A 74 -5.40 -1.72 13.79
C PHE A 74 -5.81 -0.30 13.43
N CYS A 75 -6.12 0.49 14.46
CA CYS A 75 -6.24 1.93 14.32
C CYS A 75 -5.51 2.63 15.46
N CYS A 76 -4.88 3.75 15.14
CA CYS A 76 -4.12 4.59 16.05
C CYS A 76 -4.65 6.03 15.95
N GLY A 77 -4.72 6.74 17.06
CA GLY A 77 -5.24 8.09 17.08
C GLY A 77 -5.40 8.60 18.50
N ARG A 78 -6.06 9.75 18.65
CA ARG A 78 -6.30 10.34 19.97
C ARG A 78 -7.17 9.40 20.81
N SER A 79 -6.89 9.32 22.12
CA SER A 79 -7.57 8.41 23.04
C SER A 79 -9.09 8.47 22.94
N PHE A 80 -9.68 9.67 22.91
CA PHE A 80 -11.14 9.82 22.81
C PHE A 80 -11.72 9.28 21.49
N VAL A 81 -10.95 9.29 20.39
CA VAL A 81 -11.38 8.71 19.10
C VAL A 81 -11.37 7.19 19.21
N ILE A 82 -10.30 6.62 19.77
CA ILE A 82 -10.16 5.18 19.96
C ILE A 82 -11.20 4.64 20.95
N ASP A 83 -11.44 5.34 22.05
CA ASP A 83 -12.47 4.98 23.03
C ASP A 83 -13.86 5.00 22.39
N HIS A 84 -14.15 6.02 21.57
CA HIS A 84 -15.41 6.07 20.82
C HIS A 84 -15.54 4.88 19.86
N GLN A 85 -14.48 4.50 19.14
CA GLN A 85 -14.47 3.32 18.26
C GLN A 85 -14.68 2.02 19.04
N ARG A 86 -14.04 1.84 20.19
CA ARG A 86 -14.20 0.64 21.04
C ARG A 86 -15.60 0.54 21.62
N LEU A 87 -16.18 1.68 22.02
CA LEU A 87 -17.49 1.74 22.65
C LEU A 87 -18.65 1.73 21.65
N SER A 88 -18.47 2.20 20.42
CA SER A 88 -19.56 2.41 19.44
C SER A 88 -19.40 1.59 18.16
N GLY A 89 -18.20 1.11 17.86
CA GLY A 89 -17.88 0.37 16.65
C GLY A 89 -18.55 -0.99 16.63
N GLN A 90 -19.57 -1.16 15.79
CA GLN A 90 -20.29 -2.43 15.65
C GLN A 90 -19.34 -3.57 15.23
N GLY A 91 -18.42 -3.28 14.30
CA GLY A 91 -17.42 -4.25 13.84
C GLY A 91 -16.42 -4.67 14.94
N TYR A 92 -16.14 -3.81 15.90
CA TYR A 92 -15.31 -4.16 17.06
C TYR A 92 -16.10 -4.92 18.12
N ARG A 93 -17.36 -4.54 18.39
CA ARG A 93 -18.18 -5.12 19.46
C ARG A 93 -18.76 -6.50 19.11
N PHE A 94 -19.14 -6.70 17.85
CA PHE A 94 -19.86 -7.90 17.41
C PHE A 94 -18.99 -8.85 16.57
N SER A 95 -17.67 -8.69 16.62
CA SER A 95 -16.70 -9.60 15.99
C SER A 95 -15.94 -10.41 17.04
N ALA A 96 -15.46 -11.59 16.64
CA ALA A 96 -14.53 -12.35 17.45
C ALA A 96 -13.16 -11.67 17.51
N LEU A 97 -12.44 -11.90 18.61
CA LEU A 97 -11.07 -11.43 18.77
C LEU A 97 -10.11 -12.19 17.84
N LEU A 98 -8.97 -11.56 17.55
CA LEU A 98 -7.89 -12.17 16.78
C LEU A 98 -7.38 -13.45 17.50
N PRO A 99 -7.17 -14.57 16.78
CA PRO A 99 -6.57 -15.76 17.37
C PRO A 99 -5.20 -15.46 18.02
N PRO A 100 -4.89 -16.01 19.22
CA PRO A 100 -3.64 -15.71 19.93
C PRO A 100 -2.37 -15.96 19.12
N LEU A 101 -2.37 -16.99 18.26
CA LEU A 101 -1.25 -17.29 17.37
C LEU A 101 -0.94 -16.13 16.42
N LEU A 102 -1.98 -15.53 15.84
CA LEU A 102 -1.85 -14.43 14.87
C LEU A 102 -1.46 -13.13 15.56
N ALA A 103 -1.91 -12.92 16.81
CA ALA A 103 -1.45 -11.82 17.64
C ALA A 103 0.05 -11.96 17.97
N ALA A 104 0.51 -13.16 18.34
CA ALA A 104 1.92 -13.43 18.60
C ALA A 104 2.78 -13.21 17.35
N ALA A 105 2.31 -13.66 16.18
CA ALA A 105 3.01 -13.42 14.91
C ALA A 105 3.14 -11.92 14.59
N ALA A 106 2.08 -11.14 14.81
CA ALA A 106 2.12 -9.68 14.59
C ALA A 106 3.09 -8.98 15.57
N ILE A 107 3.11 -9.40 16.84
CA ILE A 107 4.06 -8.88 17.83
C ILE A 107 5.50 -9.19 17.41
N GLU A 108 5.77 -10.42 16.97
CA GLU A 108 7.10 -10.81 16.53
C GLU A 108 7.54 -10.05 15.27
N ALA A 109 6.63 -9.82 14.33
CA ALA A 109 6.92 -8.98 13.16
C ALA A 109 7.31 -7.55 13.57
N LEU A 110 6.64 -6.96 14.56
CA LEU A 110 7.02 -5.65 15.13
C LEU A 110 8.40 -5.70 15.80
N ASN A 111 8.70 -6.74 16.59
CA ASN A 111 10.01 -6.91 17.22
C ASN A 111 11.12 -6.97 16.17
N ILE A 112 10.92 -7.75 15.09
CA ILE A 112 11.89 -7.85 13.99
C ILE A 112 12.12 -6.50 13.32
N MET A 113 11.05 -5.71 13.10
CA MET A 113 11.13 -4.36 12.55
C MET A 113 11.93 -3.40 13.45
N GLU A 114 11.75 -3.49 14.77
CA GLU A 114 12.46 -2.65 15.73
C GLU A 114 13.93 -3.06 15.92
N GLU A 115 14.21 -4.37 15.96
CA GLU A 115 15.55 -4.91 16.18
C GLU A 115 16.46 -4.80 14.95
N ASN A 116 15.87 -4.83 13.74
CA ASN A 116 16.61 -4.77 12.49
C ASN A 116 16.08 -3.68 11.54
N PRO A 117 16.33 -2.39 11.81
CA PRO A 117 15.88 -1.30 10.95
C PRO A 117 16.50 -1.33 9.53
N GLY A 118 17.59 -2.10 9.33
CA GLY A 118 18.22 -2.29 8.03
C GLY A 118 17.30 -2.91 6.98
N ILE A 119 16.25 -3.65 7.40
CA ILE A 119 15.29 -4.27 6.48
C ILE A 119 14.58 -3.25 5.59
N PHE A 120 14.29 -2.04 6.10
CA PHE A 120 13.58 -1.02 5.34
C PHE A 120 14.45 -0.46 4.21
N ALA A 121 15.76 -0.31 4.43
CA ALA A 121 16.69 0.14 3.40
C ALA A 121 16.83 -0.90 2.28
N VAL A 122 16.96 -2.18 2.66
CA VAL A 122 16.99 -3.31 1.70
C VAL A 122 15.68 -3.36 0.90
N PHE A 123 14.54 -3.22 1.56
CA PHE A 123 13.23 -3.22 0.92
C PHE A 123 13.10 -2.08 -0.11
N LYS A 124 13.43 -0.84 0.28
CA LYS A 124 13.39 0.32 -0.62
C LYS A 124 14.27 0.12 -1.85
N GLU A 125 15.45 -0.50 -1.68
CA GLU A 125 16.33 -0.78 -2.80
C GLU A 125 15.75 -1.84 -3.75
N LYS A 126 15.12 -2.90 -3.21
CA LYS A 126 14.40 -3.89 -4.02
C LYS A 126 13.27 -3.26 -4.83
N CYS A 127 12.45 -2.39 -4.21
CA CYS A 127 11.41 -1.65 -4.92
C CYS A 127 11.97 -0.86 -6.10
N ARG A 128 13.07 -0.11 -5.90
CA ARG A 128 13.73 0.65 -6.97
C ARG A 128 14.23 -0.24 -8.11
N GLN A 129 14.84 -1.39 -7.77
CA GLN A 129 15.33 -2.33 -8.76
C GLN A 129 14.20 -2.91 -9.61
N ILE A 130 13.11 -3.32 -8.97
CA ILE A 130 11.92 -3.84 -9.65
C ILE A 130 11.29 -2.76 -10.52
N HIS A 131 11.06 -1.56 -9.97
CA HIS A 131 10.52 -0.44 -10.72
C HIS A 131 11.32 -0.13 -11.99
N LYS A 132 12.66 -0.05 -11.85
CA LYS A 132 13.57 0.19 -12.98
C LYS A 132 13.54 -0.95 -14.00
N ALA A 133 13.46 -2.20 -13.55
CA ALA A 133 13.37 -3.35 -14.44
C ALA A 133 12.06 -3.35 -15.24
N LEU A 134 10.94 -3.04 -14.59
CA LEU A 134 9.62 -2.97 -15.23
C LEU A 134 9.53 -1.79 -16.22
N GLN A 135 10.16 -0.65 -15.91
CA GLN A 135 10.26 0.49 -16.84
C GLN A 135 11.03 0.16 -18.13
N GLY A 136 11.90 -0.86 -18.11
CA GLY A 136 12.65 -1.30 -19.29
C GLY A 136 11.84 -2.15 -20.26
N ILE A 137 10.59 -2.49 -19.96
CA ILE A 137 9.75 -3.37 -20.79
C ILE A 137 9.01 -2.52 -21.83
N SER A 138 9.36 -2.69 -23.10
CA SER A 138 8.67 -2.02 -24.23
C SER A 138 7.19 -2.40 -24.29
N GLY A 139 6.31 -1.42 -24.54
CA GLY A 139 4.86 -1.64 -24.61
C GLY A 139 4.15 -1.61 -23.26
N LEU A 140 4.90 -1.49 -22.15
CA LEU A 140 4.36 -1.31 -20.80
C LEU A 140 4.85 -0.02 -20.17
N LYS A 141 3.92 0.67 -19.52
CA LYS A 141 4.15 1.83 -18.67
C LYS A 141 3.95 1.43 -17.22
N VAL A 142 4.96 1.68 -16.39
CA VAL A 142 4.84 1.58 -14.94
C VAL A 142 4.22 2.88 -14.41
N VAL A 143 3.16 2.75 -13.64
CA VAL A 143 2.44 3.83 -12.96
C VAL A 143 2.65 3.68 -11.46
N GLY A 144 2.95 4.80 -10.80
CA GLY A 144 3.22 4.87 -9.38
C GLY A 144 4.68 5.20 -9.09
N GLU A 145 5.01 5.17 -7.80
CA GLU A 145 6.30 5.61 -7.29
C GLU A 145 7.32 4.46 -7.17
N SER A 146 8.60 4.80 -7.35
CA SER A 146 9.70 3.83 -7.30
C SER A 146 9.93 3.19 -5.93
N LEU A 147 9.39 3.81 -4.87
CA LEU A 147 9.45 3.34 -3.48
C LEU A 147 8.20 2.57 -3.06
N SER A 148 7.16 2.54 -3.91
CA SER A 148 5.91 1.83 -3.62
C SER A 148 6.17 0.31 -3.57
N PRO A 149 5.55 -0.43 -2.62
CA PRO A 149 5.55 -1.88 -2.66
C PRO A 149 4.60 -2.46 -3.72
N ALA A 150 3.74 -1.62 -4.30
CA ALA A 150 2.79 -2.00 -5.33
C ALA A 150 3.11 -1.28 -6.64
N PHE A 151 3.27 -2.05 -7.72
CA PHE A 151 3.56 -1.54 -9.06
C PHE A 151 2.37 -1.73 -9.96
N HIS A 152 1.96 -0.66 -10.63
CA HIS A 152 0.83 -0.69 -11.52
C HIS A 152 1.30 -0.67 -12.98
N LEU A 153 1.04 -1.75 -13.72
CA LEU A 153 1.43 -1.89 -15.12
C LEU A 153 0.27 -1.49 -16.04
N GLN A 154 0.55 -0.63 -17.00
CA GLN A 154 -0.40 -0.15 -17.99
C GLN A 154 0.16 -0.42 -19.39
N LEU A 155 -0.68 -0.84 -20.32
CA LEU A 155 -0.28 -0.90 -21.73
C LEU A 155 -0.03 0.52 -22.26
N GLU A 156 1.09 0.74 -22.95
CA GLU A 156 1.38 2.03 -23.58
C GLU A 156 0.33 2.38 -24.64
N GLU A 157 -0.04 1.39 -25.45
CA GLU A 157 -1.12 1.48 -26.43
C GLU A 157 -2.18 0.44 -26.12
N SER A 158 -3.44 0.87 -26.07
CA SER A 158 -4.59 -0.03 -25.96
C SER A 158 -4.84 -0.69 -27.31
N THR A 159 -5.25 -1.96 -27.31
CA THR A 159 -5.70 -2.67 -28.52
C THR A 159 -7.05 -2.15 -29.04
N GLY A 160 -7.68 -1.20 -28.35
CA GLY A 160 -8.99 -0.65 -28.68
C GLY A 160 -10.17 -1.43 -28.09
N SER A 161 -9.93 -2.56 -27.41
CA SER A 161 -10.93 -3.32 -26.66
C SER A 161 -10.39 -3.66 -25.28
N ARG A 162 -11.16 -3.28 -24.25
CA ARG A 162 -10.83 -3.59 -22.85
C ARG A 162 -10.68 -5.08 -22.61
N GLU A 163 -11.52 -5.93 -23.21
CA GLU A 163 -11.41 -7.38 -23.03
C GLU A 163 -10.09 -7.92 -23.57
N GLN A 164 -9.61 -7.39 -24.70
CA GLN A 164 -8.34 -7.80 -25.29
C GLN A 164 -7.14 -7.29 -24.47
N ASP A 165 -7.19 -6.03 -24.03
CA ASP A 165 -6.16 -5.45 -23.16
C ASP A 165 -6.00 -6.23 -21.85
N VAL A 166 -7.13 -6.59 -21.21
CA VAL A 166 -7.11 -7.40 -19.99
C VAL A 166 -6.56 -8.81 -20.25
N ARG A 167 -6.92 -9.44 -21.37
CA ARG A 167 -6.36 -10.75 -21.74
C ARG A 167 -4.87 -10.69 -21.99
N LEU A 168 -4.39 -9.68 -22.70
CA LEU A 168 -2.97 -9.48 -22.97
C LEU A 168 -2.19 -9.27 -21.67
N LEU A 169 -2.68 -8.38 -20.79
CA LEU A 169 -2.09 -8.16 -19.48
C LEU A 169 -2.07 -9.42 -18.63
N GLN A 170 -3.14 -10.22 -18.66
CA GLN A 170 -3.19 -11.51 -17.95
C GLN A 170 -2.17 -12.50 -18.53
N GLU A 171 -2.02 -12.59 -19.85
CA GLU A 171 -1.02 -13.44 -20.49
C GLU A 171 0.40 -13.04 -20.10
N ILE A 172 0.68 -11.73 -20.01
CA ILE A 172 1.96 -11.22 -19.53
C ILE A 172 2.20 -11.67 -18.08
N VAL A 173 1.22 -11.49 -17.20
CA VAL A 173 1.29 -11.92 -15.79
C VAL A 173 1.54 -13.43 -15.70
N ASP A 174 0.80 -14.24 -16.44
CA ASP A 174 0.93 -15.70 -16.45
C ASP A 174 2.32 -16.15 -16.93
N GLN A 175 2.89 -15.46 -17.93
CA GLN A 175 4.25 -15.74 -18.40
C GLN A 175 5.31 -15.39 -17.35
N LEU A 176 5.14 -14.28 -16.65
CA LEU A 176 6.04 -13.88 -15.55
C LEU A 176 5.99 -14.90 -14.41
N LEU A 177 4.80 -15.37 -14.05
CA LEU A 177 4.61 -16.41 -13.03
C LEU A 177 5.27 -17.73 -13.43
N ARG A 178 5.10 -18.18 -14.68
CA ARG A 178 5.71 -19.44 -15.17
C ARG A 178 7.24 -19.41 -15.18
N ARG A 179 7.84 -18.23 -15.40
CA ARG A 179 9.31 -18.08 -15.47
C ARG A 179 9.98 -17.97 -14.10
N SER A 180 9.23 -18.08 -13.00
CA SER A 180 9.77 -17.98 -11.63
C SER A 180 10.59 -16.71 -11.35
N VAL A 181 10.29 -15.61 -12.07
CA VAL A 181 10.99 -14.32 -11.88
C VAL A 181 10.50 -13.61 -10.61
N CYS A 182 9.33 -13.98 -10.08
CA CYS A 182 8.90 -13.65 -8.72
C CYS A 182 9.36 -14.75 -7.75
N GLY A 183 10.62 -14.71 -7.32
CA GLY A 183 11.03 -15.45 -6.13
C GLY A 183 10.47 -14.78 -4.88
N GLN A 184 9.74 -15.53 -4.05
CA GLN A 184 9.33 -15.35 -2.63
C GLN A 184 9.09 -13.95 -2.00
N GLU A 185 9.16 -12.87 -2.76
CA GLU A 185 9.11 -11.48 -2.29
C GLU A 185 7.77 -10.88 -2.71
N THR A 186 7.01 -10.38 -1.74
CA THR A 186 5.66 -9.85 -1.91
C THR A 186 5.70 -8.57 -2.75
N VAL A 187 5.57 -8.72 -4.07
CA VAL A 187 5.40 -7.60 -5.01
C VAL A 187 3.98 -7.66 -5.53
N VAL A 188 3.19 -6.64 -5.21
CA VAL A 188 1.82 -6.54 -5.73
C VAL A 188 1.88 -5.88 -7.09
N ILE A 189 1.63 -6.66 -8.15
CA ILE A 189 1.51 -6.13 -9.51
C ILE A 189 0.03 -6.01 -9.83
N ALA A 190 -0.45 -4.77 -9.95
CA ALA A 190 -1.78 -4.47 -10.46
C ALA A 190 -1.66 -4.09 -11.94
N ALA A 191 -2.61 -4.48 -12.79
CA ALA A 191 -2.63 -4.08 -14.18
C ALA A 191 -3.95 -3.40 -14.53
N SER A 192 -3.93 -2.27 -15.25
CA SER A 192 -5.18 -1.65 -15.73
C SER A 192 -5.07 -0.96 -17.09
N CYS A 193 -6.24 -0.81 -17.69
CA CYS A 193 -6.45 -0.26 -19.02
C CYS A 193 -6.69 1.26 -18.95
N SER A 194 -6.09 2.02 -19.86
CA SER A 194 -5.93 3.48 -19.85
C SER A 194 -7.20 4.34 -19.93
N HIS A 195 -8.40 3.76 -19.98
CA HIS A 195 -9.62 4.54 -20.30
C HIS A 195 -10.62 4.79 -19.16
N PHE A 196 -10.45 4.24 -17.94
CA PHE A 196 -11.40 4.50 -16.85
C PHE A 196 -10.72 4.52 -15.46
N LEU A 197 -10.54 5.73 -14.90
CA LEU A 197 -10.07 5.97 -13.53
C LEU A 197 -11.22 6.09 -12.50
N CYS A 198 -12.45 5.74 -12.87
CA CYS A 198 -13.62 5.88 -12.01
C CYS A 198 -14.33 4.53 -11.86
N PHE A 199 -13.86 3.65 -10.97
CA PHE A 199 -14.67 2.70 -10.19
C PHE A 199 -13.75 1.82 -9.31
N PRO A 200 -13.91 1.77 -7.97
CA PRO A 200 -13.05 0.97 -7.07
C PRO A 200 -13.19 -0.56 -7.21
N GLN A 201 -14.03 -1.05 -8.12
CA GLN A 201 -14.45 -2.45 -8.19
C GLN A 201 -13.77 -3.27 -9.31
N CYS A 202 -12.83 -2.71 -10.07
CA CYS A 202 -12.21 -3.39 -11.22
C CYS A 202 -10.67 -3.34 -11.23
N CYS A 203 -10.03 -3.01 -10.11
CA CYS A 203 -8.63 -3.38 -9.93
C CYS A 203 -8.60 -4.90 -9.69
N TYR A 204 -8.18 -5.68 -10.70
CA TYR A 204 -7.66 -7.02 -10.43
C TYR A 204 -6.34 -6.82 -9.68
N SER A 205 -6.45 -6.67 -8.35
CA SER A 205 -5.31 -6.71 -7.47
C SER A 205 -4.89 -8.18 -7.39
N PHE A 206 -3.86 -8.57 -8.12
CA PHE A 206 -3.19 -9.83 -7.87
C PHE A 206 -2.34 -9.66 -6.62
N LEU A 207 -2.95 -9.84 -5.45
CA LEU A 207 -2.26 -10.06 -4.20
C LEU A 207 -1.61 -11.44 -4.27
N LEU A 208 -0.34 -11.47 -4.67
CA LEU A 208 0.50 -12.66 -4.59
C LEU A 208 0.92 -12.88 -3.13
N PHE A 209 0.07 -13.56 -2.37
CA PHE A 209 0.49 -14.23 -1.14
C PHE A 209 1.06 -15.60 -1.51
N PRO A 210 2.36 -15.89 -1.30
CA PRO A 210 2.80 -17.26 -1.13
C PRO A 210 2.29 -17.75 0.22
N MET A 211 1.06 -18.21 0.25
CA MET A 211 0.59 -19.08 1.31
C MET A 211 1.37 -20.40 1.14
N TRP A 212 2.02 -20.87 2.21
CA TRP A 212 2.71 -22.17 2.40
C TRP A 212 4.20 -22.24 2.05
N SER A 213 5.05 -22.16 3.09
CA SER A 213 6.13 -23.10 3.41
C SER A 213 6.92 -22.64 4.65
N ILE A 214 6.31 -22.76 5.83
CA ILE A 214 7.04 -22.92 7.11
C ILE A 214 6.39 -24.11 7.83
N PHE A 215 6.71 -25.29 7.32
CA PHE A 215 6.89 -26.56 8.03
C PHE A 215 7.93 -27.37 7.26
#